data_AF-A0A1R0LLU9-F1
#
_entry.id   AF-A0A1R0LLU9-F1
#
_cell.length_a   1.000
_cell.length_b   1.000
_cell.length_c   1.000
_cell.angle_alpha   90.00
_cell.angle_beta   90.00
_cell.angle_gamma   90.00
#
_symmetry.space_group_name_H-M   'P 1'
#
loop_
_entity.id
_entity.type
_entity.pdbx_description
1 polymer ?
#
loop_
_entity_poly.entity_id
_entity_poly.type
_entity_poly.pdbx_seq_one_letter_code
_entity_poly.pdbx_strand_id
1 'polypeptide(L)'
;MVPPWGGELAIDLLPSLDFEARGRAEPTWGVGHSDMSTVITPLTLRTGIAAVHGNNLMDTPYLDTSRCAGDESLLVHAEACEDKAFTICRHLHGMRLAGFFDRAAAVLVGRTHPDSRTLTQYEAVLDALGPLGVPIAADVECGHVAPFLPLVNGARGRVVHTAARSEIVQTLG
;
A
#
# COMPACT_ATOMS: atom_id res chain seq x y z
N MET A 1 10.78 7.53 10.62
CA MET A 1 10.64 6.66 9.44
C MET A 1 9.52 5.68 9.71
N VAL A 2 8.42 5.77 8.95
CA VAL A 2 7.32 4.82 9.00
C VAL A 2 7.21 4.19 7.60
N PRO A 3 7.52 2.90 7.45
CA PRO A 3 7.38 2.21 6.18
C PRO A 3 5.90 2.01 5.85
N PRO A 4 5.53 1.95 4.56
CA PRO A 4 4.16 1.69 4.16
C PRO A 4 3.69 0.28 4.56
N TRP A 5 4.56 -0.74 4.47
CA TRP A 5 4.34 -2.14 4.90
C TRP A 5 5.64 -2.84 5.34
N GLY A 6 5.54 -4.11 5.78
CA GLY A 6 6.66 -5.05 5.92
C GLY A 6 7.02 -5.75 4.60
N GLY A 7 7.78 -6.84 4.65
CA GLY A 7 8.28 -7.59 3.49
C GLY A 7 9.01 -8.87 3.90
N GLU A 8 10.04 -9.27 3.12
CA GLU A 8 10.94 -10.41 3.47
C GLU A 8 12.44 -10.06 3.40
N LEU A 9 12.80 -8.93 2.79
CA LEU A 9 14.18 -8.61 2.39
C LEU A 9 14.74 -7.36 3.07
N ALA A 10 14.07 -6.81 4.09
CA ALA A 10 14.57 -5.61 4.77
C ALA A 10 15.94 -5.84 5.43
N ILE A 11 16.28 -7.10 5.74
CA ILE A 11 17.60 -7.48 6.25
C ILE A 11 18.75 -7.17 5.27
N ASP A 12 18.48 -7.22 3.96
CA ASP A 12 19.49 -6.97 2.91
C ASP A 12 19.91 -5.49 2.86
N LEU A 13 19.13 -4.61 3.47
CA LEU A 13 19.46 -3.19 3.57
C LEU A 13 20.51 -2.92 4.66
N LEU A 14 20.68 -3.80 5.64
CA LEU A 14 21.54 -3.56 6.81
C LEU A 14 22.99 -3.18 6.46
N PRO A 15 23.67 -3.81 5.47
CA PRO A 15 25.03 -3.43 5.10
C PRO A 15 25.14 -2.04 4.47
N SER A 16 24.06 -1.53 3.89
CA SER A 16 24.02 -0.24 3.19
C SER A 16 23.57 0.92 4.09
N LEU A 17 23.10 0.64 5.31
CA LEU A 17 22.67 1.67 6.25
C LEU A 17 23.85 2.31 6.97
N ASP A 18 23.99 3.63 6.83
CA ASP A 18 24.90 4.44 7.64
C ASP A 18 24.28 4.71 9.02
N PHE A 19 24.54 3.81 9.97
CA PHE A 19 24.05 3.94 11.35
C PHE A 19 24.70 5.12 12.08
N GLU A 20 25.94 5.47 11.75
CA GLU A 20 26.67 6.57 12.39
C GLU A 20 26.07 7.92 12.01
N ALA A 21 25.78 8.13 10.71
CA ALA A 21 25.09 9.32 10.26
C ALA A 21 23.68 9.42 10.86
N ARG A 22 22.96 8.30 10.96
CA ARG A 22 21.61 8.27 11.54
C ARG A 22 21.60 8.57 13.04
N GLY A 23 22.57 8.08 13.80
CA GLY A 23 22.69 8.39 15.24
C GLY A 23 23.04 9.84 15.55
N ARG A 24 23.56 10.59 14.59
CA ARG A 24 23.85 12.03 14.71
C ARG A 24 22.70 12.93 14.26
N ALA A 25 21.68 12.38 13.60
CA ALA A 25 20.51 13.13 13.16
C ALA A 25 19.58 13.46 14.34
N GLU A 26 18.73 14.49 14.21
CA GLU A 26 17.70 14.76 15.22
C GLU A 26 16.80 13.53 15.42
N PRO A 27 16.38 13.23 16.67
CA PRO A 27 15.70 11.99 17.00
C PRO A 27 14.41 11.85 16.17
N THR A 28 14.42 10.84 15.32
CA THR A 28 13.30 10.50 14.43
C THR A 28 12.78 9.12 14.81
N TRP A 29 11.51 8.99 15.17
CA TRP A 29 10.91 7.70 15.55
C TRP A 29 10.94 6.70 14.39
N GLY A 30 11.36 5.45 14.64
CA GLY A 30 11.17 4.33 13.72
C GLY A 30 9.90 3.55 14.09
N VAL A 31 9.00 3.27 13.15
CA VAL A 31 7.80 2.46 13.42
C VAL A 31 7.74 1.29 12.43
N GLY A 32 7.27 0.12 12.85
CA GLY A 32 7.02 -1.00 11.93
C GLY A 32 6.82 -2.33 12.64
N HIS A 33 6.35 -3.33 11.90
CA HIS A 33 6.11 -4.70 12.37
C HIS A 33 6.60 -5.73 11.33
N SER A 34 6.63 -7.01 11.68
CA SER A 34 7.10 -8.10 10.80
C SER A 34 8.56 -7.90 10.35
N ASP A 35 8.90 -8.05 9.08
CA ASP A 35 10.25 -7.88 8.52
C ASP A 35 10.90 -6.54 8.86
N MET A 36 10.13 -5.47 9.10
CA MET A 36 10.68 -4.21 9.58
C MET A 36 11.40 -4.32 10.94
N SER A 37 11.13 -5.37 11.72
CA SER A 37 11.89 -5.72 12.94
C SER A 37 13.37 -5.92 12.65
N THR A 38 13.72 -6.44 11.47
CA THR A 38 15.10 -6.64 11.05
C THR A 38 15.85 -5.32 10.90
N VAL A 39 15.14 -4.19 10.71
CA VAL A 39 15.73 -2.85 10.56
C VAL A 39 15.57 -2.01 11.83
N ILE A 40 14.39 -1.99 12.46
CA ILE A 40 14.14 -1.12 13.62
C ILE A 40 14.91 -1.59 14.87
N THR A 41 15.13 -2.90 15.04
CA THR A 41 15.91 -3.43 16.18
C THR A 41 17.39 -3.03 16.08
N PRO A 42 18.10 -3.25 14.96
CA PRO A 42 19.47 -2.76 14.81
C PRO A 42 19.56 -1.24 14.86
N LEU A 43 18.61 -0.50 14.28
CA LEU A 43 18.59 0.95 14.33
C LEU A 43 18.57 1.44 15.79
N THR A 44 17.68 0.94 16.63
CA THR A 44 17.63 1.31 18.05
C THR A 44 18.90 0.94 18.79
N LEU A 45 19.40 -0.29 18.60
CA LEU A 45 20.61 -0.75 19.30
C LEU A 45 21.89 -0.02 18.88
N ARG A 46 21.99 0.41 17.61
CA ARG A 46 23.19 1.02 17.03
C ARG A 46 23.22 2.54 17.14
N THR A 47 22.07 3.18 17.26
CA THR A 47 21.95 4.65 17.17
C THR A 47 21.30 5.31 18.37
N GLY A 48 20.65 4.53 19.26
CA GLY A 48 19.86 5.08 20.37
C GLY A 48 18.52 5.68 19.96
N ILE A 49 18.17 5.65 18.67
CA ILE A 49 16.86 6.10 18.17
C ILE A 49 15.76 5.19 18.72
N ALA A 50 14.77 5.80 19.38
CA ALA A 50 13.58 5.09 19.84
C ALA A 50 12.76 4.55 18.65
N ALA A 51 12.36 3.29 18.74
CA ALA A 51 11.47 2.65 17.78
C ALA A 51 10.19 2.12 18.46
N VAL A 52 9.09 2.16 17.73
CA VAL A 52 7.80 1.58 18.11
C VAL A 52 7.55 0.37 17.22
N HIS A 53 7.39 -0.80 17.84
CA HIS A 53 6.92 -1.97 17.14
C HIS A 53 5.39 -1.89 17.02
N GLY A 54 4.86 -1.69 15.82
CA GLY A 54 3.45 -1.37 15.59
C GLY A 54 3.07 -1.38 14.11
N ASN A 55 1.78 -1.15 13.83
CA ASN A 55 1.21 -1.22 12.47
C ASN A 55 1.94 -0.31 11.48
N ASN A 56 1.91 -0.68 10.20
CA ASN A 56 2.57 0.09 9.14
C ASN A 56 1.75 1.33 8.75
N LEU A 57 2.35 2.30 8.05
CA LEU A 57 1.74 3.62 7.81
C LEU A 57 0.37 3.53 7.12
N MET A 58 0.21 2.60 6.18
CA MET A 58 -1.02 2.38 5.40
C MET A 58 -2.20 1.89 6.26
N ASP A 59 -1.93 1.35 7.44
CA ASP A 59 -2.92 0.89 8.41
C ASP A 59 -3.26 1.97 9.46
N THR A 60 -2.82 3.21 9.24
CA THR A 60 -3.02 4.32 10.18
C THR A 60 -3.64 5.54 9.51
N PRO A 61 -4.41 6.36 10.24
CA PRO A 61 -4.95 7.64 9.72
C PRO A 61 -3.88 8.68 9.38
N TYR A 62 -2.60 8.42 9.67
CA TYR A 62 -1.51 9.35 9.37
C TYR A 62 -1.16 9.41 7.88
N LEU A 63 -1.67 8.47 7.07
CA LEU A 63 -1.58 8.52 5.63
C LEU A 63 -2.79 9.26 5.03
N ASP A 64 -2.79 10.58 5.22
CA ASP A 64 -3.87 11.46 4.78
C ASP A 64 -3.83 11.67 3.25
N THR A 65 -4.67 10.92 2.53
CA THR A 65 -4.77 10.98 1.07
C THR A 65 -5.34 12.31 0.56
N SER A 66 -5.95 13.15 1.41
CA SER A 66 -6.39 14.49 1.02
C SER A 66 -5.22 15.38 0.58
N ARG A 67 -4.00 15.10 1.08
CA ARG A 67 -2.79 15.84 0.68
C ARG A 67 -2.36 15.57 -0.77
N CYS A 68 -2.83 14.49 -1.39
CA CYS A 68 -2.49 14.14 -2.76
C CYS A 68 -3.33 14.86 -3.82
N ALA A 69 -4.55 15.29 -3.48
CA ALA A 69 -5.50 15.83 -4.47
C ALA A 69 -6.34 17.03 -3.97
N GLY A 70 -6.09 17.52 -2.75
CA GLY A 70 -6.93 18.56 -2.15
C GLY A 70 -8.39 18.12 -2.10
N ASP A 71 -9.26 18.92 -2.72
CA ASP A 71 -10.70 18.67 -2.79
C ASP A 71 -11.13 17.81 -4.00
N GLU A 72 -10.21 17.30 -4.82
CA GLU A 72 -10.55 16.37 -5.89
C GLU A 72 -10.75 14.93 -5.35
N SER A 73 -11.48 14.11 -6.10
CA SER A 73 -11.64 12.67 -5.82
C SER A 73 -10.47 11.87 -6.40
N LEU A 74 -10.15 10.73 -5.80
CA LEU A 74 -8.99 9.92 -6.15
C LEU A 74 -9.35 8.69 -6.98
N LEU A 75 -8.52 8.39 -7.98
CA LEU A 75 -8.43 7.03 -8.53
C LEU A 75 -7.35 6.30 -7.75
N VAL A 76 -7.77 5.37 -6.89
CA VAL A 76 -6.83 4.63 -6.04
C VAL A 76 -6.49 3.32 -6.73
N HIS A 77 -5.22 3.09 -7.06
CA HIS A 77 -4.77 1.76 -7.47
C HIS A 77 -4.07 1.07 -6.30
N ALA A 78 -4.48 -0.15 -6.01
CA ALA A 78 -3.96 -0.98 -4.94
C ALA A 78 -3.39 -2.26 -5.54
N GLU A 79 -2.13 -2.50 -5.24
CA GLU A 79 -1.51 -3.78 -5.50
C GLU A 79 -1.64 -4.69 -4.27
N ALA A 80 -2.18 -5.88 -4.50
CA ALA A 80 -2.38 -6.92 -3.49
C ALA A 80 -1.78 -8.24 -4.01
N CYS A 81 -0.46 -8.29 -4.13
CA CYS A 81 0.26 -9.44 -4.68
C CYS A 81 0.98 -10.25 -3.59
N GLU A 82 1.32 -11.50 -3.92
CA GLU A 82 2.26 -12.37 -3.19
C GLU A 82 1.82 -12.85 -1.79
N ASP A 83 0.63 -12.45 -1.35
CA ASP A 83 0.02 -12.84 -0.08
C ASP A 83 -1.28 -13.63 -0.27
N LYS A 84 -1.63 -14.49 0.70
CA LYS A 84 -2.89 -15.27 0.66
C LYS A 84 -4.12 -14.38 0.86
N ALA A 85 -5.26 -14.80 0.30
CA ALA A 85 -6.52 -14.03 0.34
C ALA A 85 -6.91 -13.49 1.73
N PHE A 86 -6.70 -14.24 2.83
CA PHE A 86 -6.97 -13.73 4.18
C PHE A 86 -6.06 -12.58 4.62
N THR A 87 -4.81 -12.57 4.18
CA THR A 87 -3.87 -11.48 4.47
C THR A 87 -4.26 -10.25 3.67
N ILE A 88 -4.55 -10.41 2.38
CA ILE A 88 -5.04 -9.32 1.51
C ILE A 88 -6.33 -8.71 2.07
N CYS A 89 -7.32 -9.55 2.42
CA CYS A 89 -8.56 -9.09 3.03
C CYS A 89 -8.29 -8.20 4.25
N ARG A 90 -7.42 -8.67 5.16
CA ARG A 90 -7.08 -7.93 6.38
C ARG A 90 -6.42 -6.58 6.10
N HIS A 91 -5.46 -6.51 5.18
CA HIS A 91 -4.79 -5.26 4.83
C HIS A 91 -5.77 -4.28 4.18
N LEU A 92 -6.61 -4.73 3.25
CA LEU A 92 -7.61 -3.87 2.60
C LEU A 92 -8.65 -3.34 3.61
N HIS A 93 -9.06 -4.16 4.58
CA HIS A 93 -9.88 -3.70 5.70
C HIS A 93 -9.16 -2.64 6.54
N GLY A 94 -7.88 -2.87 6.89
CA GLY A 94 -7.07 -1.93 7.64
C GLY A 94 -6.99 -0.57 6.96
N MET A 95 -6.65 -0.55 5.68
CA MET A 95 -6.59 0.66 4.85
C MET A 95 -7.94 1.38 4.78
N ARG A 96 -9.05 0.65 4.59
CA ARG A 96 -10.40 1.24 4.59
C ARG A 96 -10.75 1.86 5.94
N LEU A 97 -10.52 1.14 7.04
CA LEU A 97 -10.83 1.63 8.38
C LEU A 97 -9.91 2.80 8.80
N ALA A 98 -8.72 2.90 8.21
CA ALA A 98 -7.81 4.02 8.37
C ALA A 98 -8.18 5.26 7.53
N GLY A 99 -9.22 5.17 6.69
CA GLY A 99 -9.70 6.28 5.85
C GLY A 99 -8.95 6.45 4.53
N PHE A 100 -8.10 5.50 4.15
CA PHE A 100 -7.27 5.61 2.94
C PHE A 100 -8.11 5.79 1.66
N PHE A 101 -9.29 5.16 1.62
CA PHE A 101 -10.19 5.18 0.47
C PHE A 101 -11.33 6.21 0.57
N ASP A 102 -11.36 7.08 1.59
CA ASP A 102 -12.49 7.99 1.86
C ASP A 102 -12.80 8.95 0.70
N ARG A 103 -11.78 9.22 -0.12
CA ARG A 103 -11.86 10.12 -1.29
C ARG A 103 -11.87 9.37 -2.62
N ALA A 104 -11.90 8.04 -2.61
CA ALA A 104 -11.86 7.24 -3.82
C ALA A 104 -13.13 7.47 -4.66
N ALA A 105 -12.97 7.81 -5.94
CA ALA A 105 -14.03 7.76 -6.94
C ALA A 105 -14.12 6.38 -7.59
N ALA A 106 -13.01 5.63 -7.60
CA ALA A 106 -12.94 4.24 -8.00
C ALA A 106 -11.68 3.60 -7.40
N VAL A 107 -11.69 2.28 -7.25
CA VAL A 107 -10.51 1.50 -6.85
C VAL A 107 -10.11 0.54 -7.97
N LEU A 108 -8.85 0.59 -8.37
CA LEU A 108 -8.21 -0.33 -9.30
C LEU A 108 -7.40 -1.33 -8.50
N VAL A 109 -7.70 -2.62 -8.61
CA VAL A 109 -6.97 -3.66 -7.90
C VAL A 109 -6.16 -4.46 -8.90
N GLY A 110 -4.86 -4.54 -8.63
CA GLY A 110 -3.95 -5.37 -9.42
C GLY A 110 -4.36 -6.84 -9.41
N ARG A 111 -3.82 -7.66 -10.31
CA ARG A 111 -4.03 -9.12 -10.26
C ARG A 111 -3.58 -9.70 -8.92
N THR A 112 -4.46 -10.48 -8.30
CA THR A 112 -4.28 -11.00 -6.96
C THR A 112 -4.25 -12.53 -6.96
N HIS A 113 -3.24 -13.12 -6.33
CA HIS A 113 -3.06 -14.57 -6.16
C HIS A 113 -1.97 -14.83 -5.09
N PRO A 114 -1.99 -15.98 -4.40
CA PRO A 114 -2.93 -17.11 -4.54
C PRO A 114 -4.18 -17.00 -3.65
N ASP A 115 -5.23 -17.74 -4.01
CA ASP A 115 -6.41 -17.94 -3.17
C ASP A 115 -6.09 -18.69 -1.87
N SER A 116 -7.01 -18.59 -0.90
CA SER A 116 -7.04 -19.46 0.27
C SER A 116 -8.05 -20.61 0.07
N ARG A 117 -8.01 -21.62 0.96
CA ARG A 117 -8.90 -22.80 0.86
C ARG A 117 -10.40 -22.46 0.79
N THR A 118 -10.80 -21.36 1.42
CA THR A 118 -12.21 -20.98 1.62
C THR A 118 -12.50 -19.53 1.27
N LEU A 119 -11.53 -18.82 0.69
CA LEU A 119 -11.65 -17.40 0.36
C LEU A 119 -10.78 -17.13 -0.87
N THR A 120 -11.42 -16.71 -1.94
CA THR A 120 -10.74 -16.22 -3.13
C THR A 120 -10.23 -14.80 -2.92
N GLN A 121 -9.24 -14.40 -3.69
CA GLN A 121 -8.75 -13.03 -3.67
C GLN A 121 -9.83 -12.01 -4.09
N TYR A 122 -10.68 -12.41 -5.04
CA TYR A 122 -11.84 -11.62 -5.44
C TYR A 122 -12.83 -11.39 -4.30
N GLU A 123 -13.17 -12.44 -3.56
CA GLU A 123 -14.02 -12.32 -2.37
C GLU A 123 -13.37 -11.46 -1.30
N ALA A 124 -12.06 -11.61 -1.08
CA ALA A 124 -11.29 -10.77 -0.14
C ALA A 124 -11.37 -9.27 -0.48
N VAL A 125 -11.22 -8.92 -1.76
CA VAL A 125 -11.33 -7.55 -2.24
C VAL A 125 -12.75 -7.01 -2.07
N LEU A 126 -13.76 -7.80 -2.46
CA LEU A 126 -15.16 -7.38 -2.37
C LEU A 126 -15.65 -7.25 -0.92
N ASP A 127 -15.23 -8.14 -0.03
CA ASP A 127 -15.52 -8.09 1.41
C ASP A 127 -14.93 -6.81 2.04
N ALA A 128 -13.66 -6.53 1.73
CA ALA A 128 -12.98 -5.38 2.27
C ALA A 128 -13.45 -4.05 1.67
N LEU A 129 -13.61 -3.95 0.35
CA LEU A 129 -13.79 -2.68 -0.36
C LEU A 129 -15.22 -2.47 -0.90
N GLY A 130 -16.03 -3.51 -1.04
CA GLY A 130 -17.42 -3.40 -1.49
C GLY A 130 -18.26 -2.39 -0.70
N PRO A 131 -18.11 -2.26 0.64
CA PRO A 131 -18.82 -1.26 1.43
C PRO A 131 -18.51 0.21 1.06
N LEU A 132 -17.46 0.49 0.28
CA LEU A 132 -17.16 1.84 -0.20
C LEU A 132 -18.23 2.37 -1.16
N GLY A 133 -18.96 1.47 -1.84
CA GLY A 133 -20.01 1.84 -2.80
C GLY A 133 -19.50 2.49 -4.10
N VAL A 134 -18.18 2.47 -4.34
CA VAL A 134 -17.55 3.00 -5.56
C VAL A 134 -17.18 1.87 -6.52
N PRO A 135 -17.04 2.15 -7.82
CA PRO A 135 -16.59 1.14 -8.78
C PRO A 135 -15.24 0.52 -8.38
N ILE A 136 -15.16 -0.81 -8.45
CA ILE A 136 -13.94 -1.58 -8.24
C ILE A 136 -13.63 -2.32 -9.55
N ALA A 137 -12.47 -2.04 -10.14
CA ALA A 137 -11.94 -2.79 -11.29
C ALA A 137 -10.84 -3.73 -10.79
N ALA A 138 -11.03 -5.03 -10.96
CA ALA A 138 -10.03 -6.04 -10.61
C ALA A 138 -9.19 -6.43 -11.83
N ASP A 139 -8.15 -7.23 -11.59
CA ASP A 139 -7.21 -7.73 -12.60
C ASP A 139 -6.56 -6.63 -13.45
N VAL A 140 -6.33 -5.46 -12.85
CA VAL A 140 -5.59 -4.38 -13.50
C VAL A 140 -4.11 -4.77 -13.59
N GLU A 141 -3.47 -4.44 -14.70
CA GLU A 141 -2.08 -4.77 -15.00
C GLU A 141 -1.07 -3.90 -14.22
N CYS A 142 -1.39 -3.45 -13.01
CA CYS A 142 -0.61 -2.49 -12.24
C CYS A 142 0.16 -3.10 -11.06
N GLY A 143 0.74 -4.30 -11.24
CA GLY A 143 1.41 -5.03 -10.15
C GLY A 143 2.49 -6.03 -10.58
N HIS A 144 2.94 -6.92 -9.68
CA HIS A 144 4.16 -7.75 -9.77
C HIS A 144 4.11 -8.87 -10.82
N VAL A 145 2.95 -9.08 -11.46
CA VAL A 145 2.81 -10.04 -12.56
C VAL A 145 2.70 -9.29 -13.88
N ALA A 146 3.51 -9.71 -14.86
CA ALA A 146 3.49 -9.16 -16.21
C ALA A 146 2.19 -9.49 -16.94
N PRO A 147 1.64 -8.57 -17.77
CA PRO A 147 2.18 -7.26 -18.15
C PRO A 147 2.09 -6.17 -17.07
N PHE A 148 2.95 -5.15 -17.21
CA PHE A 148 3.11 -4.03 -16.27
C PHE A 148 2.67 -2.72 -16.93
N LEU A 149 1.47 -2.25 -16.59
CA LEU A 149 0.97 -0.94 -16.98
C LEU A 149 1.58 0.13 -16.06
N PRO A 150 2.46 1.01 -16.57
CA PRO A 150 2.98 2.10 -15.75
C PRO A 150 1.86 3.08 -15.42
N LEU A 151 1.67 3.34 -14.12
CA LEU A 151 0.72 4.33 -13.62
C LEU A 151 1.48 5.45 -12.90
N VAL A 152 1.15 6.70 -13.21
CA VAL A 152 1.77 7.87 -12.59
C VAL A 152 0.94 8.35 -11.40
N ASN A 153 1.53 8.31 -10.21
CA ASN A 153 0.92 8.88 -9.00
C ASN A 153 0.83 10.41 -9.11
N GLY A 154 -0.33 10.97 -8.72
CA GLY A 154 -0.59 12.42 -8.77
C GLY A 154 -1.00 12.96 -10.15
N ALA A 155 -1.01 12.14 -11.20
CA ALA A 155 -1.56 12.53 -12.49
C ALA A 155 -3.09 12.51 -12.47
N ARG A 156 -3.72 13.43 -13.22
CA ARG A 156 -5.17 13.36 -13.44
C ARG A 156 -5.48 12.17 -14.32
N GLY A 157 -6.33 11.26 -13.82
CA GLY A 157 -6.67 10.02 -14.48
C GLY A 157 -8.13 9.92 -14.88
N ARG A 158 -8.40 9.18 -15.96
CA ARG A 158 -9.74 8.72 -16.34
C ARG A 158 -9.69 7.23 -16.63
N VAL A 159 -10.62 6.49 -16.05
CA VAL A 159 -10.79 5.04 -16.28
C VAL A 159 -12.10 4.80 -17.02
N VAL A 160 -12.05 4.00 -18.07
CA VAL A 160 -13.22 3.51 -18.81
C VAL A 160 -13.16 2.00 -18.84
N HIS A 161 -14.19 1.34 -18.31
CA HIS A 161 -14.37 -0.09 -18.45
C HIS A 161 -15.78 -0.37 -18.98
N THR A 162 -15.85 -1.07 -20.11
CA THR A 162 -17.09 -1.43 -20.80
C THR A 162 -16.91 -2.82 -21.41
N ALA A 163 -17.99 -3.43 -21.89
CA ALA A 163 -17.93 -4.71 -22.61
C ALA A 163 -17.01 -4.67 -23.86
N ALA A 164 -16.75 -3.50 -24.43
CA ALA A 164 -15.97 -3.35 -25.67
C ALA A 164 -14.53 -2.85 -25.45
N ARG A 165 -14.22 -2.22 -24.31
CA ARG A 165 -12.89 -1.66 -24.03
C ARG A 165 -12.63 -1.42 -22.55
N SER A 166 -11.35 -1.54 -22.19
CA SER A 166 -10.75 -1.05 -20.94
C SER A 166 -9.67 -0.03 -21.30
N GLU A 167 -9.72 1.15 -20.70
CA GLU A 167 -8.80 2.25 -20.98
C GLU A 167 -8.50 3.06 -19.72
N ILE A 168 -7.23 3.40 -19.51
CA ILE A 168 -6.77 4.35 -18.50
C ILE A 168 -6.02 5.47 -19.23
N VAL A 169 -6.47 6.71 -19.05
CA VAL A 169 -5.81 7.90 -19.60
C VAL A 169 -5.29 8.75 -18.45
N GLN A 170 -4.01 9.14 -18.50
CA GLN A 170 -3.40 10.03 -17.51
C GLN A 170 -2.90 11.31 -18.19
N THR A 171 -3.12 12.46 -17.55
CA THR A 171 -2.62 13.78 -18.00
C THR A 171 -1.74 14.38 -16.90
N LEU A 172 -0.55 14.84 -17.31
CA LEU A 172 0.38 15.58 -16.46
C LEU A 172 0.10 17.08 -16.61
N GLY A 173 0.01 17.79 -15.49
CA GLY A 173 -0.15 19.24 -15.44
C GLY A 173 1.17 19.98 -15.57
#